data_AF-A0A8X6UFV0-F1
#
_entry.id   AF-A0A8X6UFV0-F1
#
_cell.length_a   1.000
_cell.length_b   1.000
_cell.length_c   1.000
_cell.angle_alpha   90.00
_cell.angle_beta   90.00
_cell.angle_gamma   90.00
#
_symmetry.space_group_name_H-M   'P 1'
#
loop_
_entity.id
_entity.type
_entity.pdbx_description
1 polymer ?
#
loop_
_entity_poly.entity_id
_entity_poly.type
_entity_poly.pdbx_seq_one_letter_code
_entity_poly.pdbx_strand_id
1 'polypeptide(L)'
;MYVDDLITGANDTREALKLSRGAKEVMSKYRMNLRKWVSNDRNLVKELERENYDIHPILNDSNVTKLKVLGIQWDFQDDSLCVETA
;
A
#
# COMPACT_ATOMS: atom_id res chain seq x y z
N MET A 1 -0.86 -4.33 -11.43
CA MET A 1 -0.57 -2.90 -11.68
C MET A 1 -1.58 -2.41 -12.68
N TYR A 2 -2.30 -1.33 -12.35
CA TYR A 2 -3.27 -0.71 -13.25
C TYR A 2 -2.88 0.75 -13.43
N VAL A 3 -2.44 1.11 -14.63
CA VAL A 3 -1.88 2.43 -14.94
C VAL A 3 -0.81 2.81 -13.91
N ASP A 4 -1.09 3.75 -13.01
CA ASP A 4 -0.15 4.27 -12.01
C ASP A 4 -0.23 3.53 -10.66
N ASP A 5 -1.22 2.67 -10.45
CA ASP A 5 -1.47 1.99 -9.17
C ASP A 5 -0.88 0.58 -9.14
N LEU A 6 -0.08 0.30 -8.10
CA LEU A 6 0.36 -1.05 -7.75
C LEU A 6 -0.40 -1.55 -6.53
N ILE A 7 -1.22 -2.57 -6.74
CA ILE A 7 -1.91 -3.31 -5.68
C ILE A 7 -1.43 -4.74 -5.73
N THR A 8 -0.97 -5.23 -4.58
CA THR A 8 -0.43 -6.57 -4.40
C THR A 8 -0.69 -7.02 -2.96
N GLY A 9 -0.72 -8.33 -2.74
CA GLY A 9 -0.86 -8.92 -1.40
C GLY A 9 0.20 -9.99 -1.17
N ALA A 10 0.35 -10.39 0.10
CA ALA A 10 1.20 -11.50 0.53
C ALA A 10 0.58 -12.16 1.76
N ASN A 11 1.04 -13.36 2.12
CA ASN A 11 0.49 -14.09 3.27
C ASN A 11 1.07 -13.63 4.60
N ASP A 12 2.23 -12.97 4.59
CA ASP A 12 2.89 -12.46 5.79
C ASP A 12 3.70 -11.18 5.52
N THR A 13 4.05 -10.48 6.62
CA THR A 13 4.82 -9.23 6.61
C THR A 13 6.15 -9.35 5.88
N ARG A 14 6.85 -10.48 6.01
CA ARG A 14 8.20 -10.67 5.44
C ARG A 14 8.12 -10.81 3.93
N GLU A 15 7.16 -11.59 3.44
CA GLU A 15 6.88 -11.73 2.02
C GLU A 15 6.42 -10.39 1.41
N ALA A 16 5.53 -9.68 2.10
CA ALA A 16 5.08 -8.36 1.66
C ALA A 16 6.24 -7.37 1.57
N LEU A 17 7.13 -7.33 2.56
CA LEU A 17 8.32 -6.46 2.52
C LEU A 17 9.27 -6.82 1.37
N LYS A 18 9.47 -8.11 1.11
CA LYS A 18 10.29 -8.58 -0.02
C LYS A 18 9.66 -8.14 -1.35
N LEU A 19 8.34 -8.24 -1.49
CA LEU A 19 7.61 -7.77 -2.67
C LEU A 19 7.73 -6.25 -2.84
N SER A 20 7.55 -5.47 -1.78
CA SER A 20 7.68 -4.00 -1.82
C SER A 20 9.08 -3.56 -2.27
N ARG A 21 10.13 -4.21 -1.75
CA ARG A 21 11.53 -3.98 -2.17
C ARG A 21 11.76 -4.33 -3.62
N GLY A 22 11.29 -5.50 -4.07
CA GLY A 22 11.39 -5.93 -5.46
C GLY A 22 10.68 -4.97 -6.42
N ALA A 23 9.47 -4.52 -6.05
CA ALA A 23 8.71 -3.55 -6.83
C ALA A 23 9.45 -2.20 -6.93
N LYS A 24 9.97 -1.68 -5.81
CA LYS A 24 10.78 -0.45 -5.80
C LYS A 24 12.02 -0.59 -6.68
N GLU A 25 12.73 -1.71 -6.59
CA GLU A 25 13.91 -1.97 -7.41
C GLU A 25 13.58 -1.98 -8.91
N VAL A 26 12.56 -2.75 -9.32
CA VAL A 26 12.13 -2.82 -10.72
C VAL A 26 11.73 -1.45 -11.24
N MET A 27 10.90 -0.70 -10.51
CA MET A 27 10.45 0.63 -10.95
C MET A 27 11.61 1.62 -11.03
N SER A 28 12.57 1.54 -10.09
CA SER A 28 13.75 2.41 -10.09
C SER A 28 14.64 2.21 -11.32
N LYS A 29 14.73 0.97 -11.85
CA LYS A 29 15.48 0.65 -13.08
C LYS A 29 14.94 1.40 -14.29
N TYR A 30 13.64 1.68 -14.31
CA TYR A 30 12.96 2.44 -15.35
C TYR A 30 12.76 3.92 -15.00
N ARG A 31 13.50 4.44 -14.00
CA ARG A 31 13.40 5.83 -13.51
C ARG A 31 12.01 6.20 -12.98
N MET A 32 11.22 5.22 -12.56
CA MET A 32 9.93 5.44 -11.92
C MET A 32 10.07 5.32 -10.40
N ASN A 33 9.30 6.11 -9.66
CA ASN A 33 9.29 6.07 -8.20
C ASN A 33 7.90 5.67 -7.69
N LEU A 34 7.82 4.55 -6.98
CA LEU A 34 6.62 4.13 -6.26
C LEU A 34 6.48 4.97 -4.99
N ARG A 35 5.33 5.64 -4.87
CA ARG A 35 5.04 6.64 -3.84
C ARG A 35 3.75 6.30 -3.11
N LYS A 36 3.55 6.93 -1.95
CA LYS A 36 2.34 6.84 -1.13
C LYS A 36 1.90 5.39 -0.82
N TRP A 37 2.80 4.60 -0.25
CA TRP A 37 2.53 3.23 0.16
C TRP A 37 1.47 3.16 1.27
N VAL A 38 0.57 2.17 1.17
CA VAL A 38 -0.47 1.86 2.17
C VAL A 38 -0.51 0.34 2.36
N SER A 39 -0.75 -0.10 3.60
CA SER A 39 -0.91 -1.51 3.95
C SER A 39 -1.87 -1.65 5.12
N ASN A 40 -2.56 -2.78 5.19
CA ASN A 40 -3.33 -3.21 6.37
C ASN A 40 -2.43 -3.69 7.52
N ASP A 41 -1.21 -4.13 7.21
CA ASP A 41 -0.25 -4.59 8.21
C ASP A 41 0.60 -3.44 8.77
N ARG A 42 0.36 -3.10 10.05
CA ARG A 42 1.11 -2.07 10.78
C ARG A 42 2.61 -2.37 10.94
N ASN A 43 3.00 -3.64 11.01
CA ASN A 43 4.41 -4.01 11.09
C ASN A 43 5.10 -3.72 9.75
N LEU A 44 4.43 -4.02 8.64
CA LEU A 44 4.93 -3.67 7.31
C LEU A 44 5.07 -2.16 7.15
N VAL A 45 4.08 -1.37 7.58
CA VAL A 45 4.16 0.10 7.50
C VAL A 45 5.41 0.62 8.23
N LYS A 46 5.64 0.20 9.48
CA LYS A 46 6.83 0.60 10.26
C LYS A 46 8.15 0.21 9.59
N GLU A 47 8.21 -0.97 8.99
CA GLU A 47 9.38 -1.45 8.26
C GLU A 47 9.66 -0.59 7.00
N LEU A 48 8.60 -0.24 6.26
CA LEU A 48 8.70 0.64 5.09
C LEU A 48 9.12 2.07 5.48
N GLU A 49 8.58 2.62 6.57
CA GLU A 49 9.03 3.91 7.12
C GLU A 49 10.51 3.90 7.49
N ARG A 50 10.97 2.83 8.15
CA ARG A 50 12.37 2.65 8.53
C ARG A 50 13.30 2.59 7.30
N GLU A 51 12.82 2.04 6.20
CA GLU A 51 13.51 2.01 4.91
C GLU A 51 13.27 3.27 4.05
N ASN A 52 12.69 4.31 4.63
CA ASN A 52 12.51 5.62 4.01
C ASN A 52 11.64 5.56 2.73
N TYR A 53 10.63 4.68 2.73
CA TYR A 53 9.57 4.68 1.73
C TYR A 53 8.62 5.85 1.98
N ASP A 54 8.03 6.36 0.90
CA ASP A 54 7.01 7.39 0.96
C ASP A 54 5.67 6.76 1.35
N ILE A 55 5.28 6.86 2.63
CA ILE A 55 4.03 6.33 3.16
C ILE A 55 2.89 7.32 2.92
N HIS A 56 1.71 6.83 2.58
CA HIS A 56 0.55 7.69 2.38
C HIS A 56 0.14 8.38 3.70
N PRO A 57 -0.08 9.72 3.71
CA PRO A 57 -0.39 10.47 4.93
C PRO A 57 -1.64 10.01 5.69
N ILE A 58 -2.56 9.31 5.00
CA ILE A 58 -3.78 8.74 5.58
C ILE A 58 -3.49 7.80 6.76
N LEU A 59 -2.34 7.14 6.76
CA LEU A 59 -1.94 6.24 7.85
C LEU A 59 -1.61 6.98 9.16
N ASN A 60 -1.44 8.31 9.10
CA ASN A 60 -1.26 9.16 10.27
C ASN A 60 -2.59 9.70 10.85
N ASP A 61 -3.71 9.50 10.15
CA ASP A 61 -5.04 9.90 10.61
C ASP A 61 -5.79 8.71 11.20
N SER A 62 -5.81 8.63 12.53
CA SER A 62 -6.49 7.56 13.27
C SER A 62 -8.01 7.51 13.03
N ASN A 63 -8.62 8.59 12.51
CA ASN A 63 -10.06 8.63 12.25
C ASN A 63 -10.43 8.12 10.85
N VAL A 64 -9.43 7.84 10.00
CA VAL A 64 -9.64 7.41 8.62
C VAL A 64 -9.12 5.99 8.44
N THR A 65 -10.00 5.10 8.01
CA THR A 65 -9.68 3.69 7.73
C THR A 65 -9.87 3.32 6.27
N LYS A 66 -10.41 4.23 5.46
CA LYS A 66 -10.85 3.97 4.09
C LYS A 66 -10.07 4.78 3.07
N LEU A 67 -9.63 4.12 2.01
CA LEU A 67 -8.95 4.71 0.85
C LEU A 67 -9.64 4.24 -0.43
N LYS A 68 -9.76 5.10 -1.44
CA LYS A 68 -10.25 4.69 -2.76
C LYS A 68 -9.11 4.05 -3.57
N VAL A 69 -9.32 2.82 -4.02
CA VAL A 69 -8.38 2.01 -4.80
C VAL A 69 -9.10 1.49 -6.03
N LEU A 70 -8.60 1.82 -7.23
CA LEU A 70 -9.21 1.47 -8.53
C LEU A 70 -10.71 1.79 -8.66
N GLY A 71 -11.18 2.87 -8.02
CA GLY A 71 -12.59 3.25 -8.07
C GLY A 71 -13.46 2.66 -6.95
N ILE A 72 -12.95 1.71 -6.17
CA ILE A 72 -13.65 1.03 -5.07
C ILE A 72 -13.08 1.52 -3.73
N GLN A 73 -13.88 1.58 -2.67
CA GLN A 73 -13.37 1.87 -1.34
C GLN A 73 -12.72 0.62 -0.74
N TRP A 74 -11.52 0.76 -0.20
CA TRP A 74 -10.84 -0.26 0.59
C TRP A 74 -10.74 0.25 2.02
N ASP A 75 -11.31 -0.50 2.97
CA ASP A 75 -10.99 -0.34 4.37
C ASP A 75 -9.69 -1.11 4.66
N PHE A 76 -8.60 -0.37 4.85
CA PHE A 76 -7.30 -0.98 5.07
C PHE A 76 -7.12 -1.48 6.51
N GLN A 77 -7.99 -1.15 7.47
CA GLN A 77 -7.90 -1.74 8.80
C GLN A 77 -8.55 -3.13 8.83
N ASP A 78 -9.73 -3.25 8.21
CA ASP A 78 -10.48 -4.49 8.14
C ASP A 78 -10.11 -5.37 6.92
N ASP A 79 -9.21 -4.87 6.07
CA ASP A 79 -8.79 -5.48 4.82
C ASP A 79 -9.98 -5.90 3.92
N SER A 80 -10.91 -4.97 3.72
CA SER A 80 -12.17 -5.24 3.01
C SER A 80 -12.47 -4.21 1.92
N LEU A 81 -12.96 -4.69 0.78
CA LEU A 81 -13.45 -3.82 -0.29
C LEU A 81 -14.92 -3.49 -0.05
N CYS A 82 -15.22 -2.20 0.11
CA CYS A 82 -16.56 -1.65 0.22
C CYS A 82 -17.08 -1.30 -1.19
N VAL A 83 -18.11 -2.01 -1.63
CA VAL A 83 -18.90 -1.68 -2.80
C VAL A 83 -20.18 -0.99 -2.37
N GLU A 84 -20.41 0.24 -2.82
CA GLU A 84 -21.69 0.90 -2.64
C GLU A 84 -22.70 0.28 -3.61
N THR A 85 -23.68 -0.46 -3.07
CA THR A 85 -24.86 -0.86 -3.83
C THR A 85 -25.85 0.29 -3.82
N ALA A 86 -26.19 0.80 -5.01
CA ALA A 86 -27.21 1.83 -5.22
C ALA A 86 -28.61 1.35 -4.82
#